data_AF-A0A0N0AG70-F1
#
_entry.id   AF-A0A0N0AG70-F1
#
_cell.length_a   1.000
_cell.length_b   1.000
_cell.length_c   1.000
_cell.angle_alpha   90.00
_cell.angle_beta   90.00
_cell.angle_gamma   90.00
#
_symmetry.space_group_name_H-M   'P 1'
#
loop_
_entity.id
_entity.type
_entity.pdbx_description
1 polymer ?
#
loop_
_entity_poly.entity_id
_entity_poly.type
_entity_poly.pdbx_seq_one_letter_code
_entity_poly.pdbx_strand_id
1 'polypeptide(L)'
;MPVDWQAYLRPAAAAPAPLPTYAFQRERYWLDPVDAPADAEGLGLRAVGHPILGASLGLAARDEYVLTSRISLRTHPWLADHTVLGTTMLPGTAFVELCARAGEQTGASRVEDLTLSVPLVLPKRGGVQVQVVVGEADDAGRRGVEVY
;
A
#
# COMPACT_ATOMS: atom_id res chain seq x y z
N MET A 1 43.33 40.64 -10.40
CA MET A 1 43.45 42.08 -10.12
C MET A 1 42.06 42.69 -10.19
N PRO A 2 41.61 43.48 -9.20
CA PRO A 2 40.34 44.18 -9.28
C PRO A 2 40.38 45.25 -10.38
N VAL A 3 39.27 45.43 -11.11
CA VAL A 3 39.13 46.47 -12.15
C VAL A 3 38.40 47.67 -11.54
N ASP A 4 38.97 48.86 -11.71
CA ASP A 4 38.34 50.12 -11.28
C ASP A 4 37.38 50.65 -12.35
N TRP A 5 36.12 50.24 -12.24
CA TRP A 5 35.04 50.71 -13.12
C TRP A 5 34.61 52.16 -12.83
N GLN A 6 34.95 52.72 -11.66
CA GLN A 6 34.50 54.08 -11.30
C GLN A 6 35.26 55.15 -12.06
N ALA A 7 36.53 54.92 -12.40
CA ALA A 7 37.34 55.83 -13.20
C ALA A 7 36.78 56.07 -14.62
N TYR A 8 36.05 55.09 -15.17
CA TYR A 8 35.51 55.12 -16.55
C TYR A 8 34.08 55.64 -16.67
N LEU A 9 33.31 55.65 -15.57
CA LEU A 9 31.86 55.92 -15.59
C LEU A 9 31.47 57.34 -15.14
N ARG A 10 32.41 58.24 -14.82
CA ARG A 10 32.07 59.64 -14.47
C ARG A 10 31.95 60.54 -15.72
N PRO A 11 30.95 61.45 -15.79
CA PRO A 11 30.03 61.89 -14.73
C PRO A 11 28.63 61.23 -14.74
N ALA A 12 28.41 60.17 -15.52
CA ALA A 12 27.10 59.50 -15.60
C ALA A 12 27.00 58.35 -14.59
N ALA A 13 26.68 58.66 -13.33
CA ALA A 13 26.30 57.63 -12.36
C ALA A 13 24.92 57.06 -12.73
N ALA A 14 24.90 56.04 -13.59
CA ALA A 14 23.69 55.32 -13.95
C ALA A 14 23.17 54.51 -12.75
N ALA A 15 21.85 54.54 -12.51
CA ALA A 15 21.22 53.72 -11.49
C ALA A 15 21.34 52.21 -11.85
N PRO A 16 21.57 51.31 -10.88
CA PRO A 16 21.61 49.87 -11.15
C PRO A 16 20.29 49.40 -11.77
N ALA A 17 20.38 48.71 -12.91
CA ALA A 17 19.24 48.07 -13.54
C ALA A 17 19.08 46.63 -13.04
N PRO A 18 17.85 46.08 -12.99
CA PRO A 18 17.65 44.66 -12.73
C PRO A 18 18.29 43.86 -13.88
N LEU A 19 19.24 42.98 -13.52
CA LEU A 19 19.86 42.06 -14.45
C LEU A 19 19.29 40.65 -14.23
N PRO A 20 19.26 39.80 -15.28
CA PRO A 20 18.96 38.38 -15.11
C PRO A 20 19.86 37.76 -14.04
N THR A 21 19.29 36.84 -13.26
CA THR A 21 20.07 36.13 -12.24
C THR A 21 21.14 35.26 -12.89
N TYR A 22 22.25 35.06 -12.18
CA TYR A 22 23.30 34.13 -12.59
C TYR A 22 22.71 32.76 -12.95
N ALA A 23 23.14 32.20 -14.08
CA ALA A 23 22.72 30.87 -14.51
C ALA A 23 23.48 29.80 -13.70
N PHE A 24 23.03 29.55 -12.48
CA PHE A 24 23.59 28.48 -11.65
C PHE A 24 23.58 27.15 -12.40
N GLN A 25 24.66 26.37 -12.24
CA GLN A 25 24.71 24.99 -12.72
C GLN A 25 23.66 24.17 -11.98
N ARG A 26 22.72 23.60 -12.73
CA ARG A 26 21.59 22.85 -12.17
C ARG A 26 21.93 21.37 -12.13
N GLU A 27 22.68 20.98 -11.11
CA GLU A 27 22.90 19.57 -10.78
C GLU A 27 21.92 19.12 -9.70
N ARG A 28 21.37 17.92 -9.88
CA ARG A 28 20.42 17.33 -8.94
C ARG A 28 21.19 16.65 -7.82
N TYR A 29 21.30 17.32 -6.68
CA TYR A 29 21.81 16.74 -5.44
C TYR A 29 20.62 16.33 -4.56
N TRP A 30 20.17 15.09 -4.72
CA TRP A 30 19.10 14.49 -3.91
C TRP A 30 19.62 13.21 -3.26
N LEU A 31 19.06 12.80 -2.13
CA LEU A 31 19.29 11.45 -1.63
C LEU A 31 18.64 10.48 -2.63
N ASP A 32 19.43 9.59 -3.19
CA ASP A 32 18.89 8.45 -3.92
C ASP A 32 18.08 7.62 -2.92
N PRO A 33 16.84 7.21 -3.26
CA PRO A 33 16.14 6.26 -2.43
C PRO A 33 17.03 5.03 -2.30
N VAL A 34 17.41 4.69 -1.07
CA VAL A 34 17.98 3.37 -0.80
C VAL A 34 16.93 2.38 -1.25
N ASP A 35 17.32 1.39 -2.07
CA ASP A 35 16.48 0.24 -2.42
C ASP A 35 16.24 -0.61 -1.15
N ALA A 36 15.56 -0.04 -0.16
CA ALA A 36 14.88 -0.81 0.87
C ALA A 36 13.63 -1.38 0.17
N PRO A 37 13.44 -2.70 0.12
CA PRO A 37 12.28 -3.24 -0.55
C PRO A 37 11.04 -2.77 0.21
N ALA A 38 10.25 -1.90 -0.43
CA ALA A 38 8.94 -1.47 0.07
C ALA A 38 7.85 -2.52 -0.27
N ASP A 39 8.26 -3.68 -0.76
CA ASP A 39 7.42 -4.83 -1.01
C ASP A 39 7.32 -5.71 0.26
N ALA A 40 6.54 -6.78 0.16
CA ALA A 40 6.32 -7.70 1.27
C ALA A 40 7.65 -8.32 1.76
N GLU A 41 8.55 -8.69 0.85
CA GLU A 41 9.77 -9.43 1.16
C GLU A 41 10.78 -8.58 1.95
N GLY A 42 10.94 -7.30 1.60
CA GLY A 42 11.79 -6.38 2.36
C GLY A 42 11.32 -6.10 3.78
N LEU A 43 10.02 -6.30 4.05
CA LEU A 43 9.44 -6.21 5.38
C LEU A 43 9.50 -7.54 6.16
N GLY A 44 10.14 -8.57 5.60
CA GLY A 44 10.17 -9.92 6.18
C GLY A 44 8.84 -10.68 6.07
N LEU A 45 7.93 -10.21 5.21
CA LEU A 45 6.67 -10.86 4.90
C LEU A 45 6.83 -11.69 3.62
N ARG A 46 5.91 -12.64 3.40
CA ARG A 46 5.85 -13.40 2.15
C ARG A 46 4.85 -12.75 1.19
N ALA A 47 5.26 -12.54 -0.06
CA ALA A 47 4.32 -12.11 -1.10
C ALA A 47 3.31 -13.22 -1.42
N VAL A 48 2.02 -12.88 -1.43
CA VAL A 48 0.94 -13.88 -1.65
C VAL A 48 0.69 -14.12 -3.14
N GLY A 49 0.99 -13.16 -4.01
CA GLY A 49 0.74 -13.28 -5.45
C GLY A 49 -0.75 -13.42 -5.80
N HIS A 50 -1.62 -12.77 -5.03
CA HIS A 50 -3.06 -12.85 -5.16
C HIS A 50 -3.66 -11.47 -5.48
N PRO A 51 -4.75 -11.37 -6.27
CA PRO A 51 -5.28 -10.07 -6.71
C PRO A 51 -5.74 -9.14 -5.58
N ILE A 52 -6.21 -9.69 -4.45
CA ILE A 52 -6.65 -8.93 -3.27
C ILE A 52 -5.59 -8.99 -2.14
N LEU A 53 -5.24 -10.19 -1.66
CA LEU A 53 -4.20 -10.42 -0.65
C LEU A 53 -2.78 -10.11 -1.14
N GLY A 54 -2.07 -9.25 -0.42
CA GLY A 54 -0.73 -8.78 -0.80
C GLY A 54 0.40 -9.52 -0.10
N ALA A 55 0.28 -9.70 1.21
CA ALA A 55 1.35 -10.26 2.03
C ALA A 55 0.82 -11.28 3.05
N SER A 56 1.65 -12.23 3.45
CA SER A 56 1.39 -13.18 4.53
C SER A 56 2.54 -13.22 5.53
N LEU A 57 2.20 -13.52 6.78
CA LEU A 57 3.11 -13.66 7.90
C LEU A 57 2.70 -14.90 8.70
N GLY A 58 3.61 -15.85 8.88
CA GLY A 58 3.46 -16.88 9.91
C GLY A 58 3.94 -16.33 11.25
N LEU A 59 3.18 -16.57 12.33
CA LEU A 59 3.59 -16.14 13.66
C LEU A 59 4.61 -17.11 14.23
N ALA A 60 5.82 -16.65 14.57
CA ALA A 60 6.89 -17.56 15.00
C ALA A 60 6.58 -18.38 16.26
N ALA A 61 5.69 -17.87 17.12
CA ALA A 61 5.34 -18.51 18.39
C ALA A 61 4.21 -19.55 18.27
N ARG A 62 3.46 -19.57 17.16
CA ARG A 62 2.19 -20.31 17.04
C ARG A 62 2.00 -20.78 15.61
N ASP A 63 1.22 -21.84 15.42
CA ASP A 63 0.85 -22.29 14.08
C ASP A 63 -0.31 -21.45 13.52
N GLU A 64 -0.10 -20.13 13.49
CA GLU A 64 -1.05 -19.11 13.06
C GLU A 64 -0.48 -18.30 11.90
N TYR A 65 -1.35 -17.87 10.99
CA TYR A 65 -0.99 -17.08 9.84
C TYR A 65 -1.86 -15.82 9.75
N VAL A 66 -1.23 -14.70 9.40
CA VAL A 66 -1.92 -13.43 9.12
C VAL A 66 -1.63 -13.04 7.67
N LEU A 67 -2.68 -12.92 6.88
CA LEU A 67 -2.61 -12.38 5.53
C LEU A 67 -3.16 -10.96 5.53
N THR A 68 -2.52 -10.04 4.82
CA THR A 68 -2.89 -8.62 4.83
C THR A 68 -3.09 -8.07 3.43
N SER A 69 -3.98 -7.09 3.32
CA SER A 69 -4.16 -6.31 2.11
C SER A 69 -4.71 -4.91 2.39
N ARG A 70 -4.74 -4.10 1.35
CA ARG A 70 -5.49 -2.84 1.31
C ARG A 70 -6.45 -2.87 0.14
N ILE A 71 -7.74 -2.89 0.42
CA ILE A 71 -8.80 -2.94 -0.59
C ILE A 71 -9.26 -1.51 -0.90
N SER A 72 -9.27 -1.14 -2.18
CA SER A 72 -9.76 0.17 -2.61
C SER A 72 -10.40 0.12 -4.00
N LEU A 73 -11.35 1.01 -4.25
CA LEU A 73 -11.94 1.18 -5.59
C LEU A 73 -10.93 1.70 -6.63
N ARG A 74 -9.79 2.26 -6.19
CA ARG A 74 -8.72 2.68 -7.09
C ARG A 74 -7.92 1.50 -7.64
N THR A 75 -7.65 0.50 -6.80
CA THR A 75 -6.88 -0.70 -7.17
C THR A 75 -7.78 -1.83 -7.68
N HIS A 76 -9.04 -1.85 -7.25
CA HIS A 76 -10.04 -2.87 -7.57
C HIS A 76 -11.34 -2.20 -8.06
N PRO A 77 -11.32 -1.55 -9.24
CA PRO A 77 -12.45 -0.74 -9.71
C PRO A 77 -13.74 -1.55 -9.90
N TRP A 78 -13.63 -2.84 -10.22
CA TRP A 78 -14.76 -3.78 -10.34
C TRP A 78 -15.57 -3.95 -9.05
N LEU A 79 -15.02 -3.62 -7.87
CA LEU A 79 -15.76 -3.65 -6.61
C LEU A 79 -16.88 -2.60 -6.56
N ALA A 80 -16.82 -1.56 -7.40
CA ALA A 80 -17.87 -0.55 -7.48
C ALA A 80 -19.22 -1.14 -7.93
N ASP A 81 -19.19 -2.26 -8.65
CA ASP A 81 -20.38 -2.92 -9.19
C ASP A 81 -21.19 -3.64 -8.11
N HIS A 82 -20.60 -3.92 -6.94
CA HIS A 82 -21.31 -4.49 -5.79
C HIS A 82 -21.81 -3.40 -4.84
N THR A 83 -22.89 -2.73 -5.28
CA THR A 83 -23.53 -1.66 -4.52
C THR A 83 -24.95 -2.08 -4.12
N VAL A 84 -25.22 -2.08 -2.82
CA VAL A 84 -26.54 -2.41 -2.25
C VAL A 84 -27.10 -1.16 -1.59
N LEU A 85 -28.30 -0.74 -2.01
CA LEU A 85 -28.96 0.47 -1.50
C LEU A 85 -28.05 1.71 -1.53
N GLY A 86 -27.27 1.86 -2.59
CA GLY A 86 -26.34 2.99 -2.77
C GLY A 86 -25.04 2.92 -1.97
N THR A 87 -24.81 1.84 -1.22
CA THR A 87 -23.58 1.60 -0.45
C THR A 87 -22.73 0.53 -1.12
N THR A 88 -21.52 0.88 -1.52
CA THR A 88 -20.55 -0.08 -2.07
C THR A 88 -19.92 -0.86 -0.92
N MET A 89 -19.98 -2.18 -1.00
CA MET A 89 -19.45 -3.08 0.02
C MET A 89 -18.71 -4.24 -0.62
N LEU A 90 -17.83 -4.87 0.15
CA LEU A 90 -17.13 -6.05 -0.31
C LEU A 90 -18.15 -7.19 -0.52
N PRO A 91 -18.20 -7.84 -1.70
CA PRO A 91 -19.10 -8.95 -1.94
C PRO A 91 -18.84 -10.12 -0.98
N GLY A 92 -19.88 -10.84 -0.58
CA GLY A 92 -19.74 -12.07 0.24
C GLY A 92 -18.79 -13.10 -0.39
N THR A 93 -18.79 -13.22 -1.72
CA THR A 93 -17.89 -14.11 -2.47
C THR A 93 -16.43 -13.69 -2.38
N ALA A 94 -16.12 -12.41 -2.18
CA ALA A 94 -14.75 -11.98 -1.97
C ALA A 94 -14.23 -12.47 -0.61
N PHE A 95 -15.06 -12.52 0.44
CA PHE A 95 -14.65 -13.14 1.70
C PHE A 95 -14.35 -14.63 1.54
N VAL A 96 -15.14 -15.36 0.73
CA VAL A 96 -14.87 -16.77 0.42
C VAL A 96 -13.52 -16.92 -0.27
N GLU A 97 -13.20 -16.07 -1.25
CA GLU A 97 -11.90 -16.05 -1.92
C GLU A 97 -10.74 -15.79 -0.94
N LEU A 98 -10.91 -14.82 -0.04
CA LEU A 98 -9.91 -14.52 1.00
C LEU A 98 -9.68 -15.74 1.90
N CYS A 99 -10.75 -16.41 2.34
CA CYS A 99 -10.67 -17.60 3.18
C CYS A 99 -10.03 -18.77 2.43
N ALA A 100 -10.39 -18.99 1.16
CA ALA A 100 -9.81 -20.04 0.33
C ALA A 100 -8.30 -19.85 0.16
N ARG A 101 -7.86 -18.63 -0.18
CA ARG A 101 -6.43 -18.34 -0.33
C ARG A 101 -5.66 -18.45 0.98
N ALA A 102 -6.27 -18.07 2.10
CA ALA A 102 -5.69 -18.23 3.41
C ALA A 102 -5.53 -19.72 3.78
N GLY A 103 -6.56 -20.53 3.50
CA GLY A 103 -6.54 -21.97 3.69
C GLY A 103 -5.48 -22.70 2.85
N GLU A 104 -5.18 -22.22 1.64
CA GLU A 104 -4.07 -22.74 0.83
C GLU A 104 -2.69 -22.58 1.51
N GLN A 105 -2.50 -21.55 2.35
CA GLN A 105 -1.23 -21.40 3.09
C GLN A 105 -1.01 -22.53 4.12
N THR A 106 -2.10 -23.12 4.61
CA THR A 106 -2.08 -24.13 5.68
C THR A 106 -2.53 -25.51 5.21
N GLY A 107 -2.83 -25.69 3.92
CA GLY A 107 -3.37 -26.92 3.35
C GLY A 107 -4.87 -27.18 3.65
N ALA A 108 -5.58 -26.23 4.25
CA ALA A 108 -6.99 -26.32 4.58
C ALA A 108 -7.85 -25.74 3.42
N SER A 109 -8.08 -26.54 2.37
CA SER A 109 -8.66 -26.07 1.10
C SER A 109 -10.20 -25.97 1.05
N ARG A 110 -10.90 -26.24 2.16
CA ARG A 110 -12.38 -26.23 2.23
C ARG A 110 -12.88 -25.25 3.28
N VAL A 111 -13.80 -24.38 2.89
CA VAL A 111 -14.61 -23.59 3.82
C VAL A 111 -15.80 -24.46 4.25
N GLU A 112 -15.89 -24.74 5.55
CA GLU A 112 -16.99 -25.53 6.13
C GLU A 112 -18.18 -24.65 6.49
N ASP A 113 -17.93 -23.52 7.15
CA ASP A 113 -18.92 -22.51 7.51
C ASP A 113 -18.31 -21.11 7.36
N LEU A 114 -19.14 -20.13 6.97
CA LEU A 114 -18.74 -18.74 6.86
C LEU A 114 -19.88 -17.84 7.33
N THR A 115 -19.66 -17.16 8.46
CA THR A 115 -20.59 -16.19 9.00
C THR A 115 -20.10 -14.77 8.75
N LEU A 116 -20.92 -13.96 8.06
CA LEU A 116 -20.64 -12.54 7.82
C LEU A 116 -21.48 -11.69 8.79
N SER A 117 -20.86 -11.27 9.90
CA SER A 117 -21.55 -10.53 10.96
C SER A 117 -21.90 -9.09 10.56
N VAL A 118 -20.99 -8.43 9.83
CA VAL A 118 -21.16 -7.05 9.35
C VAL A 118 -20.62 -6.91 7.94
N PRO A 119 -21.23 -6.07 7.08
CA PRO A 119 -20.69 -5.80 5.76
C PRO A 119 -19.44 -4.92 5.86
N LEU A 120 -18.42 -5.23 5.05
CA LEU A 120 -17.24 -4.37 4.90
C LEU A 120 -17.54 -3.30 3.85
N VAL A 121 -17.83 -2.08 4.30
CA VAL A 121 -18.13 -0.93 3.42
C VAL A 121 -16.85 -0.36 2.82
N LEU A 122 -16.85 -0.11 1.51
CA LEU A 122 -15.71 0.44 0.79
C LEU A 122 -15.88 1.95 0.60
N PRO A 123 -14.93 2.78 1.07
CA PRO A 123 -15.02 4.22 0.89
C PRO A 123 -14.77 4.61 -0.56
N LYS A 124 -15.44 5.67 -1.04
CA LYS A 124 -15.26 6.22 -2.39
C LYS A 124 -13.81 6.63 -2.69
N ARG A 125 -13.05 7.00 -1.65
CA ARG A 125 -11.63 7.38 -1.73
C ARG A 125 -10.87 6.75 -0.58
N GLY A 126 -9.59 6.46 -0.80
CA GLY A 126 -8.78 5.72 0.18
C GLY A 126 -8.99 4.21 0.02
N GLY A 127 -8.94 3.47 1.12
CA GLY A 127 -9.07 2.03 1.12
C GLY A 127 -9.09 1.49 2.54
N VAL A 128 -9.59 0.27 2.69
CA VAL A 128 -9.71 -0.45 3.97
C VAL A 128 -8.52 -1.39 4.07
N GLN A 129 -7.83 -1.38 5.22
CA GLN A 129 -6.85 -2.42 5.52
C GLN A 129 -7.62 -3.65 5.99
N VAL A 130 -7.27 -4.81 5.44
CA VAL A 130 -7.91 -6.07 5.77
C VAL A 130 -6.86 -7.04 6.30
N GLN A 131 -7.20 -7.75 7.37
CA GLN A 131 -6.43 -8.87 7.89
C GLN A 131 -7.27 -10.14 7.85
N VAL A 132 -6.67 -11.22 7.36
CA VAL A 132 -7.23 -12.56 7.44
C VAL A 132 -6.35 -13.36 8.38
N VAL A 133 -6.89 -13.76 9.51
CA VAL A 133 -6.20 -14.51 10.55
C VAL A 133 -6.64 -15.96 10.46
N VAL A 134 -5.68 -16.87 10.27
CA VAL A 134 -5.88 -18.31 10.31
C VAL A 134 -5.31 -18.83 11.62
N GLY A 135 -6.16 -19.45 12.42
CA GLY A 135 -5.78 -20.04 13.70
C GLY A 135 -5.02 -21.35 13.58
N GLU A 136 -4.60 -21.85 14.74
CA GLU A 136 -4.04 -23.18 14.89
C GLU A 136 -5.05 -24.26 14.45
N ALA A 137 -4.54 -25.40 14.01
CA ALA A 137 -5.39 -26.54 13.68
C ALA A 137 -5.94 -27.20 14.94
N ASP A 138 -7.22 -27.58 14.91
CA ASP A 138 -7.80 -28.48 15.90
C ASP A 138 -7.39 -29.95 15.64
N ASP A 139 -7.83 -30.86 16.51
CA ASP A 139 -7.54 -32.30 16.40
C ASP A 139 -8.01 -32.94 15.08
N ALA A 140 -8.95 -32.31 14.37
CA ALA A 140 -9.46 -32.76 13.07
C ALA A 140 -8.79 -32.02 11.89
N GLY A 141 -7.80 -31.17 12.16
CA GLY A 141 -7.11 -30.38 11.14
C GLY A 141 -7.88 -29.16 10.66
N ARG A 142 -9.02 -28.81 11.28
CA ARG A 142 -9.77 -27.59 10.93
C ARG A 142 -9.12 -26.39 11.57
N ARG A 143 -9.20 -25.25 10.92
CA ARG A 143 -8.66 -23.98 11.40
C ARG A 143 -9.76 -22.93 11.42
N GLY A 144 -9.84 -22.18 12.51
CA GLY A 144 -10.66 -20.97 12.53
C GLY A 144 -10.07 -19.93 11.57
N VAL A 145 -10.94 -19.21 10.87
CA VAL A 145 -10.56 -18.06 10.04
C VAL A 145 -11.39 -16.85 10.43
N GLU A 146 -10.71 -15.73 10.63
CA GLU A 146 -11.33 -14.46 11.00
C GLU A 146 -10.86 -13.37 10.05
N VAL A 147 -11.78 -12.51 9.62
CA VAL A 147 -11.50 -11.40 8.71
C VAL A 147 -11.84 -10.09 9.40
N TYR A 148 -10.84 -9.21 9.49
CA TYR A 148 -10.88 -7.90 10.14
C TYR A 148 -10.68 -6.78 9.14
#